data_AF-A0A845X3L9-F1
#
_entry.id   AF-A0A845X3L9-F1
#
_cell.length_a   1.000
_cell.length_b   1.000
_cell.length_c   1.000
_cell.angle_alpha   90.00
_cell.angle_beta   90.00
_cell.angle_gamma   90.00
#
_symmetry.space_group_name_H-M   'P 1'
#
loop_
_entity.id
_entity.type
_entity.pdbx_description
1 polymer ?
#
loop_
_entity_poly.entity_id
_entity_poly.type
_entity_poly.pdbx_seq_one_letter_code
_entity_poly.pdbx_strand_id
1 'polypeptide(L)'
;MKLNALSTEAIAKIQAAKCDRILEKHEGPDRWSSLLNYLEPEFLQVDGAWVLLPIPQSHHANLTILRTIWNGDRTVLTIFLKDTTYSQDWFDSGYLAICEQIKGEAFLLATVYHEWFIIEQHEGVFKTQID
;
A
#
# COMPACT_ATOMS: atom_id res chain seq x y z
N MET A 1 -4.72 -13.48 3.67
CA MET A 1 -4.74 -13.13 5.09
C MET A 1 -6.01 -12.35 5.33
N LYS A 2 -6.56 -12.41 6.54
CA LYS A 2 -7.78 -11.69 6.92
C LYS A 2 -7.49 -10.82 8.13
N LEU A 3 -7.89 -9.55 8.10
CA LEU A 3 -7.62 -8.62 9.20
C LEU A 3 -8.19 -9.14 10.53
N ASN A 4 -9.41 -9.68 10.51
CA ASN A 4 -10.08 -10.22 11.69
C ASN A 4 -9.49 -11.56 12.21
N ALA A 5 -8.56 -12.17 11.48
CA ALA A 5 -7.86 -13.38 11.87
C ALA A 5 -6.49 -13.08 12.52
N LEU A 6 -6.09 -11.81 12.59
CA LEU A 6 -4.85 -11.41 13.26
C LEU A 6 -4.94 -11.56 14.78
N SER A 7 -3.79 -11.75 15.41
CA SER A 7 -3.68 -11.69 16.86
C SER A 7 -3.93 -10.26 17.38
N THR A 8 -4.34 -10.14 18.65
CA THR A 8 -4.47 -8.84 19.31
C THR A 8 -3.15 -8.05 19.30
N GLU A 9 -2.01 -8.75 19.40
CA GLU A 9 -0.68 -8.14 19.32
C GLU A 9 -0.43 -7.52 17.94
N ALA A 10 -0.73 -8.25 16.87
CA ALA A 10 -0.57 -7.76 15.50
C ALA A 10 -1.48 -6.55 15.24
N ILE A 11 -2.73 -6.57 15.71
CA ILE A 11 -3.65 -5.43 15.63
C ILE A 11 -3.10 -4.22 16.38
N ALA A 12 -2.55 -4.40 17.59
CA ALA A 12 -1.95 -3.31 18.35
C ALA A 12 -0.75 -2.69 17.63
N LYS A 13 0.10 -3.50 16.98
CA LYS A 13 1.22 -3.01 16.14
C LYS A 13 0.72 -2.19 14.96
N ILE A 14 -0.35 -2.62 14.29
CA ILE A 14 -0.98 -1.87 13.19
C ILE A 14 -1.49 -0.52 13.72
N GLN A 15 -2.27 -0.51 14.80
CA GLN A 15 -2.83 0.72 15.37
C GLN A 15 -1.77 1.75 15.79
N ALA A 16 -0.59 1.29 16.24
CA ALA A 16 0.52 2.16 16.62
C ALA A 16 1.25 2.81 15.43
N ALA A 17 1.06 2.30 14.21
CA ALA A 17 1.75 2.78 13.02
C ALA A 17 1.10 4.04 12.40
N LYS A 18 1.89 4.79 11.65
CA LYS A 18 1.44 5.88 10.78
C LYS A 18 1.45 5.41 9.33
N CYS A 19 0.45 5.78 8.56
CA CYS A 19 0.38 5.54 7.12
C CYS A 19 0.77 6.78 6.30
N ASP A 20 1.13 7.87 6.98
CA ASP A 20 1.62 9.09 6.37
C ASP A 20 2.86 9.61 7.13
N ARG A 21 4.01 9.44 6.50
CA ARG A 21 5.32 9.87 7.02
C ARG A 21 5.93 10.99 6.16
N ILE A 22 5.15 11.63 5.29
CA ILE A 22 5.62 12.75 4.46
C ILE A 22 5.46 14.05 5.25
N LEU A 23 6.54 14.85 5.37
CA LEU A 23 6.60 16.05 6.20
C LEU A 23 5.88 17.28 5.63
N GLU A 24 5.40 17.23 4.38
CA GLU A 24 4.80 18.39 3.67
C GLU A 24 3.36 18.17 3.18
N LYS A 25 2.68 17.10 3.59
CA LYS A 25 1.26 16.94 3.26
C LYS A 25 0.44 18.00 4.00
N HIS A 26 -0.41 18.72 3.27
CA HIS A 26 -1.29 19.77 3.82
C HIS A 26 -2.48 19.21 4.63
N GLU A 27 -2.69 17.90 4.58
CA GLU A 27 -3.63 17.16 5.41
C GLU A 27 -2.83 16.29 6.39
N GLY A 28 -3.23 16.28 7.66
CA GLY A 28 -2.41 15.84 8.79
C GLY A 28 -1.90 14.40 8.71
N PRO A 29 -0.99 14.00 9.63
CA PRO A 29 -0.43 12.65 9.60
C PRO A 29 -1.51 11.62 9.93
N ASP A 30 -1.94 10.88 8.92
CA ASP A 30 -2.91 9.80 9.10
C ASP A 30 -2.29 8.64 9.91
N ARG A 31 -3.05 8.21 10.92
CA ARG A 31 -2.72 7.07 11.78
C ARG A 31 -3.61 5.90 11.45
N TRP A 32 -3.03 4.71 11.43
CA TRP A 32 -3.78 3.47 11.23
C TRP A 32 -4.90 3.28 12.24
N SER A 33 -4.70 3.68 13.50
CA SER A 33 -5.77 3.65 14.52
C SER A 33 -6.98 4.50 14.15
N SER A 34 -6.79 5.64 13.47
CA SER A 34 -7.89 6.49 13.01
C SER A 34 -8.60 5.85 11.82
N LEU A 35 -7.83 5.36 10.84
CA LEU A 35 -8.37 4.72 9.65
C LEU A 35 -9.22 3.48 9.98
N LEU A 36 -8.78 2.66 10.94
CA LEU A 36 -9.52 1.47 11.36
C LEU A 36 -10.89 1.78 12.02
N ASN A 37 -11.16 3.04 12.38
CA ASN A 37 -12.47 3.43 12.92
C ASN A 37 -13.49 3.78 11.83
N TYR A 38 -13.04 4.12 10.62
CA TYR A 38 -13.89 4.67 9.56
C TYR A 38 -13.77 3.94 8.22
N LEU A 39 -12.71 3.16 8.03
CA LEU A 39 -12.48 2.34 6.85
C LEU A 39 -12.59 0.86 7.21
N GLU A 40 -12.87 0.04 6.20
CA GLU A 40 -12.81 -1.42 6.27
C GLU A 40 -11.64 -1.94 5.42
N PRO A 41 -10.38 -1.70 5.81
CA PRO A 41 -9.23 -2.17 5.04
C PRO A 41 -9.10 -3.69 5.15
N GLU A 42 -8.59 -4.32 4.10
CA GLU A 42 -8.34 -5.75 4.07
C GLU A 42 -7.00 -6.05 3.41
N PHE A 43 -6.40 -7.19 3.75
CA PHE A 43 -5.18 -7.64 3.10
C PHE A 43 -5.41 -8.02 1.64
N LEU A 44 -4.47 -7.62 0.79
CA LEU A 44 -4.37 -8.07 -0.60
C LEU A 44 -3.01 -8.70 -0.85
N GLN A 45 -2.93 -9.52 -1.90
CA GLN A 45 -1.68 -10.09 -2.40
C GLN A 45 -1.06 -9.16 -3.43
N VAL A 46 0.18 -8.74 -3.17
CA VAL A 46 0.99 -7.98 -4.12
C VAL A 46 2.38 -8.59 -4.17
N ASP A 47 2.79 -9.04 -5.35
CA ASP A 47 4.14 -9.58 -5.60
C ASP A 47 4.61 -10.63 -4.57
N GLY A 48 3.71 -11.57 -4.27
CA GLY A 48 3.92 -12.68 -3.34
C GLY A 48 3.84 -12.33 -1.85
N ALA A 49 3.45 -11.10 -1.50
CA ALA A 49 3.32 -10.66 -0.11
C ALA A 49 1.90 -10.24 0.26
N TRP A 50 1.54 -10.45 1.54
CA TRP A 50 0.33 -9.86 2.11
C TRP A 50 0.60 -8.41 2.47
N VAL A 51 -0.17 -7.49 1.90
CA VAL A 51 -0.05 -6.05 2.11
C VAL A 51 -1.37 -5.51 2.66
N LEU A 52 -1.30 -4.61 3.63
CA LEU A 52 -2.44 -3.82 4.10
C LEU A 52 -2.25 -2.36 3.68
N LEU A 53 -3.13 -1.89 2.80
CA LEU A 53 -3.17 -0.51 2.31
C LEU A 53 -4.24 0.30 3.06
N PRO A 54 -4.08 1.63 3.22
CA PRO A 54 -5.00 2.47 3.98
C PRO A 54 -6.25 2.85 3.15
N ILE A 55 -6.85 1.87 2.49
CA ILE A 55 -8.05 2.00 1.64
C ILE A 55 -9.05 0.92 2.00
N PRO A 56 -10.36 1.14 1.79
CA PRO A 56 -11.38 0.11 1.98
C PRO A 56 -11.19 -1.09 1.04
N GLN A 57 -11.61 -2.27 1.50
CA GLN A 57 -11.65 -3.49 0.68
C GLN A 57 -12.45 -3.30 -0.62
N SER A 58 -13.47 -2.44 -0.61
CA SER A 58 -14.29 -2.15 -1.80
C SER A 58 -13.49 -1.56 -2.97
N HIS A 59 -12.33 -0.96 -2.71
CA HIS A 59 -11.45 -0.42 -3.75
C HIS A 59 -10.68 -1.53 -4.48
N HIS A 60 -10.47 -2.70 -3.87
CA HIS A 60 -9.53 -3.70 -4.36
C HIS A 60 -9.80 -4.16 -5.79
N ALA A 61 -11.07 -4.23 -6.20
CA ALA A 61 -11.46 -4.61 -7.56
C ALA A 61 -11.08 -3.58 -8.62
N ASN A 62 -10.84 -2.33 -8.22
CA ASN A 62 -10.50 -1.20 -9.09
C ASN A 62 -9.00 -0.93 -9.14
N LEU A 63 -8.20 -1.67 -8.35
CA LEU A 63 -6.76 -1.49 -8.28
C LEU A 63 -6.06 -2.20 -9.44
N THR A 64 -5.09 -1.51 -10.05
CA THR A 64 -4.12 -2.12 -10.96
C THR A 64 -2.72 -1.87 -10.41
N ILE A 65 -1.97 -2.93 -10.15
CA ILE A 65 -0.56 -2.80 -9.77
C ILE A 65 0.25 -2.52 -11.03
N LEU A 66 0.95 -1.38 -11.05
CA LEU A 66 1.74 -0.93 -12.20
C LEU A 66 3.19 -1.38 -12.09
N ARG A 67 3.76 -1.28 -10.89
CA ARG A 67 5.14 -1.66 -10.61
C ARG A 67 5.33 -1.98 -9.13
N THR A 68 6.17 -2.98 -8.87
CA THR A 68 6.67 -3.27 -7.53
C THR A 68 8.19 -3.17 -7.49
N ILE A 69 8.72 -2.73 -6.35
CA ILE A 69 10.15 -2.69 -6.09
C ILE A 69 10.38 -3.20 -4.67
N TRP A 70 11.07 -4.32 -4.55
CA TRP A 70 11.56 -4.83 -3.27
C TRP A 70 12.91 -4.21 -2.93
N ASN A 71 13.14 -3.96 -1.64
CA ASN A 71 14.51 -3.82 -1.14
C ASN A 71 15.20 -5.20 -1.05
N GLY A 72 16.53 -5.21 -0.88
CA GLY A 72 17.33 -6.44 -1.00
C GLY A 72 17.00 -7.54 0.02
N ASP A 73 16.51 -7.19 1.20
CA ASP A 73 16.14 -8.15 2.26
C ASP A 73 14.65 -8.51 2.27
N ARG A 74 13.86 -7.95 1.34
CA ARG A 74 12.40 -8.11 1.22
C ARG A 74 11.62 -7.68 2.47
N THR A 75 12.11 -6.68 3.19
CA THR A 75 11.38 -6.07 4.32
C THR A 75 10.61 -4.82 3.92
N VAL A 76 10.89 -4.24 2.76
CA VAL A 76 10.20 -3.06 2.23
C VAL A 76 9.77 -3.31 0.79
N LEU A 77 8.50 -3.05 0.51
CA LEU A 77 7.90 -3.10 -0.82
C LEU A 77 7.36 -1.73 -1.20
N THR A 78 7.90 -1.15 -2.26
CA THR A 78 7.32 0.02 -2.92
C THR A 78 6.38 -0.43 -4.01
N ILE A 79 5.16 0.11 -4.03
CA ILE A 79 4.09 -0.24 -4.97
C ILE A 79 3.65 1.04 -5.67
N PHE A 80 3.76 1.05 -6.99
CA PHE A 80 3.06 2.00 -7.84
C PHE A 80 1.79 1.32 -8.31
N LEU A 81 0.64 1.91 -8.03
CA LEU A 81 -0.66 1.38 -8.39
C LEU A 81 -1.54 2.47 -9.01
N LYS A 82 -2.58 2.01 -9.68
CA LYS A 82 -3.69 2.82 -10.14
C LYS A 82 -4.94 2.41 -9.38
N ASP A 83 -5.70 3.36 -8.84
CA ASP A 83 -7.02 3.13 -8.23
C ASP A 83 -8.08 3.89 -9.01
N THR A 84 -8.98 3.16 -9.66
CA THR A 84 -10.02 3.74 -10.51
C THR A 84 -11.38 3.92 -9.81
N THR A 85 -11.40 3.85 -8.46
CA THR A 85 -12.63 3.96 -7.67
C THR A 85 -13.34 5.30 -7.85
N TYR A 86 -12.59 6.41 -7.99
CA TYR A 86 -13.16 7.76 -8.12
C TYR A 86 -12.92 8.42 -9.48
N SER A 87 -11.90 7.99 -10.22
CA SER A 87 -11.56 8.52 -11.54
C SER A 87 -11.11 7.40 -12.47
N GLN A 88 -11.45 7.52 -13.75
CA GLN A 88 -10.93 6.64 -14.81
C GLN A 88 -9.77 7.28 -15.57
N ASP A 89 -9.48 8.56 -15.31
CA ASP A 89 -8.34 9.25 -15.90
C ASP A 89 -7.04 8.69 -15.32
N TRP A 90 -6.09 8.34 -16.19
CA TRP A 90 -4.79 7.84 -15.79
C TRP A 90 -4.00 8.88 -15.00
N PHE A 91 -4.10 10.15 -15.38
CA PHE A 91 -3.32 11.21 -14.75
C PHE A 91 -3.65 11.29 -13.25
N ASP A 92 -4.95 11.25 -12.89
CA ASP A 92 -5.43 11.47 -11.52
C ASP A 92 -5.78 10.18 -10.73
N SER A 93 -5.42 9.00 -11.26
CA SER A 93 -5.72 7.72 -10.59
C SER A 93 -4.49 7.02 -10.01
N GLY A 94 -3.32 7.67 -10.00
CA GLY A 94 -2.08 7.08 -9.50
C GLY A 94 -1.91 7.18 -7.99
N TYR A 95 -1.51 6.06 -7.37
CA TYR A 95 -1.08 6.01 -5.97
C TYR A 95 0.27 5.31 -5.81
N LEU A 96 1.07 5.80 -4.87
CA LEU A 96 2.33 5.23 -4.42
C LEU A 96 2.14 4.75 -2.99
N ALA A 97 2.48 3.49 -2.74
CA ALA A 97 2.57 2.93 -1.41
C ALA A 97 4.01 2.53 -1.09
N ILE A 98 4.49 2.86 0.11
CA ILE A 98 5.67 2.23 0.72
C ILE A 98 5.18 1.37 1.86
N CYS A 99 5.40 0.07 1.76
CA CYS A 99 4.96 -0.92 2.72
C CYS A 99 6.16 -1.54 3.43
N GLU A 100 6.16 -1.52 4.76
CA GLU A 100 7.24 -2.03 5.59
C GLU A 100 6.76 -3.25 6.37
N GLN A 101 7.62 -4.26 6.49
CA GLN A 101 7.36 -5.43 7.32
C GLN A 101 7.34 -5.00 8.79
N ILE A 102 6.26 -5.36 9.49
CA ILE A 102 6.22 -5.21 10.94
C ILE A 102 7.03 -6.34 11.58
N LYS A 103 7.91 -6.01 12.52
CA LYS A 103 8.75 -7.01 13.21
C LYS A 103 7.90 -8.12 13.85
N GLY A 104 8.20 -9.35 13.46
CA GLY A 104 7.52 -10.56 13.95
C GLY A 104 6.23 -10.90 13.22
N GLU A 105 5.84 -10.11 12.21
CA GLU A 105 4.64 -10.35 11.40
C GLU A 105 4.98 -10.81 9.98
N ALA A 106 4.10 -11.62 9.40
CA ALA A 106 4.25 -12.18 8.05
C ALA A 106 3.60 -11.31 6.94
N PHE A 107 3.38 -10.03 7.22
CA PHE A 107 2.74 -9.08 6.30
C PHE A 107 3.47 -7.74 6.29
N LEU A 108 3.21 -6.94 5.26
CA LEU A 108 3.68 -5.56 5.16
C LEU A 108 2.52 -4.59 5.37
N LEU A 109 2.84 -3.48 6.03
CA LEU A 109 1.91 -2.41 6.33
C LEU A 109 2.33 -1.15 5.58
N ALA A 110 1.40 -0.50 4.88
CA ALA A 110 1.70 0.80 4.27
C ALA A 110 2.04 1.84 5.35
N THR A 111 3.22 2.43 5.22
CA THR A 111 3.68 3.56 6.06
C THR A 111 3.75 4.87 5.28
N VAL A 112 3.67 4.79 3.96
CA VAL A 112 3.35 5.89 3.05
C VAL A 112 2.28 5.41 2.08
N TYR A 113 1.23 6.21 1.89
CA TYR A 113 0.25 6.05 0.81
C TYR A 113 -0.12 7.44 0.29
N HIS A 114 0.23 7.74 -0.96
CA HIS A 114 0.07 9.09 -1.50
C HIS A 114 -0.28 9.07 -2.97
N GLU A 115 -1.02 10.08 -3.42
CA GLU A 115 -1.31 10.29 -4.84
C GLU A 115 -0.03 10.62 -5.62
N TRP A 116 0.01 10.24 -6.88
CA TRP A 116 1.03 10.67 -7.85
C TRP A 116 0.44 10.65 -9.26
N PHE A 117 0.99 11.48 -10.14
CA PHE A 117 0.47 11.60 -11.50
C PHE A 117 1.09 10.56 -12.43
N ILE A 118 0.25 9.75 -13.08
CA ILE A 118 0.71 8.81 -14.12
C ILE A 118 0.82 9.60 -15.44
N ILE A 119 2.04 10.02 -15.76
CA ILE A 119 2.30 10.88 -16.94
C ILE A 119 2.52 10.10 -18.25
N GLU A 120 2.88 8.80 -18.18
CA GLU A 120 3.13 7.96 -19.35
C GLU A 120 2.77 6.49 -19.07
N GLN A 121 2.17 5.81 -20.05
CA GLN A 121 1.95 4.37 -20.00
C GLN A 121 3.22 3.66 -20.46
N HIS A 122 4.05 3.18 -19.51
CA HIS A 122 5.17 2.31 -19.87
C HIS A 122 4.65 0.91 -20.20
N GLU A 123 4.54 0.58 -21.49
CA GLU A 123 4.63 -0.82 -21.93
C GLU A 123 6.03 -1.32 -21.54
N GLY A 124 6.12 -2.26 -20.59
CA GLY A 124 7.35 -2.55 -19.84
C GLY A 124 8.60 -2.83 -20.71
N VAL A 125 9.67 -2.04 -20.53
CA VAL A 125 10.96 -2.20 -21.25
C VAL A 125 12.11 -2.62 -20.33
N PHE A 126 11.85 -3.03 -19.09
CA PHE A 126 12.92 -3.52 -18.21
C PHE A 126 12.92 -5.05 -18.18
N LYS A 127 13.74 -5.64 -19.06
CA LYS A 127 14.17 -7.04 -18.93
C LYS A 127 15.10 -7.14 -17.72
N THR A 128 14.69 -7.86 -16.69
CA THR A 128 15.61 -8.35 -15.67
C THR A 128 16.50 -9.40 -16.33
N GLN A 129 17.70 -9.01 -16.77
CA GLN A 129 18.76 -9.99 -16.95
C GLN A 129 19.21 -10.42 -15.55
N ILE A 130 18.78 -11.60 -15.14
CA ILE A 130 19.41 -12.33 -14.06
C ILE A 130 20.39 -13.27 -14.76
N ASP A 131 21.69 -12.97 -14.62
CA ASP A 131 22.80 -13.86 -14.99
C ASP A 131 22.92 -15.02 -13.99
#